data_AF-A0A069CY61-F1
#
_entry.id   AF-A0A069CY61-F1
#
_cell.length_a   1.000
_cell.length_b   1.000
_cell.length_c   1.000
_cell.angle_alpha   90.00
_cell.angle_beta   90.00
_cell.angle_gamma   90.00
#
_symmetry.space_group_name_H-M   'P 1'
#
loop_
_entity.id
_entity.type
_entity.pdbx_description
1 polymer ?
#
loop_
_entity_poly.entity_id
_entity_poly.type
_entity_poly.pdbx_seq_one_letter_code
_entity_poly.pdbx_strand_id
1 'polypeptide(L)'
;MCLDKEATLVVLTPAVPNEHAELCYFKENGYTIQKRAQVLGTITHASKGLCVAGTHGKTTTSTMTAHLLHQSHVGCTAFLGGISKNYGTNLLLSKDSPYTVIEADEFDRSFHWLSPYMSVITSTDPDHLDIYGTEEAYLQSFEKYTTLIQPGGCLIMRKGISLKPQVQVGVKVYTYSKEEGDFHAENIRIGNGEIQIDFVAPYCTIKDIKLGVPVSINIENGVAPWHWHILTE
;
A
#
# COMPACT_ATOMS: atom_id res chain seq x y z
N MET A 1 -15.14 -11.43 -31.52
CA MET A 1 -14.94 -10.03 -31.92
C MET A 1 -13.45 -9.75 -31.75
N CYS A 2 -12.71 -9.44 -32.82
CA CYS A 2 -11.34 -8.96 -32.64
C CYS A 2 -11.44 -7.59 -31.98
N LEU A 3 -10.77 -7.43 -30.83
CA LEU A 3 -10.69 -6.16 -30.13
C LEU A 3 -9.93 -5.15 -31.00
N ASP A 4 -10.34 -3.89 -30.98
CA ASP A 4 -9.60 -2.83 -31.68
C ASP A 4 -8.26 -2.61 -30.96
N LYS A 5 -7.17 -2.77 -31.70
CA LYS A 5 -5.80 -2.65 -31.20
C LYS A 5 -5.52 -1.31 -30.53
N GLU A 6 -6.03 -0.21 -31.11
CA GLU A 6 -5.79 1.14 -30.60
C GLU A 6 -6.63 1.46 -29.36
N ALA A 7 -7.73 0.73 -29.16
CA ALA A 7 -8.64 0.89 -28.02
C ALA A 7 -8.47 -0.18 -26.93
N THR A 8 -7.46 -1.04 -27.05
CA THR A 8 -7.29 -2.22 -26.17
C THR A 8 -5.91 -2.26 -25.54
N LEU A 9 -5.88 -2.19 -24.20
CA LEU A 9 -4.71 -2.48 -23.39
C LEU A 9 -4.76 -3.92 -22.90
N VAL A 10 -3.72 -4.70 -23.19
CA VAL A 10 -3.56 -6.06 -22.66
C VAL A 10 -2.76 -5.99 -21.37
N VAL A 11 -3.33 -6.51 -20.28
CA VAL A 11 -2.70 -6.48 -18.95
C VAL A 11 -2.31 -7.89 -18.52
N LEU A 12 -1.05 -8.06 -18.11
CA LEU A 12 -0.50 -9.35 -17.72
C LEU A 12 -0.19 -9.41 -16.23
N THR A 13 -0.38 -10.60 -15.67
CA THR A 13 0.15 -10.98 -14.35
C THR A 13 1.45 -11.76 -14.51
N PRO A 14 2.30 -11.81 -13.47
CA PRO A 14 3.55 -12.60 -13.51
C PRO A 14 3.34 -14.10 -13.79
N ALA A 15 2.13 -14.63 -13.58
CA ALA A 15 1.82 -16.04 -13.78
C ALA A 15 1.67 -16.44 -15.26
N VAL A 16 1.59 -15.48 -16.18
CA VAL A 16 1.45 -15.78 -17.61
C VAL A 16 2.84 -16.00 -18.23
N PRO A 17 3.17 -17.21 -18.73
CA PRO A 17 4.47 -17.49 -19.33
C PRO A 17 4.64 -16.78 -20.67
N ASN A 18 5.88 -16.53 -21.07
CA ASN A 18 6.18 -15.78 -22.30
C ASN A 18 5.71 -16.50 -23.57
N GLU A 19 5.62 -17.82 -23.52
CA GLU A 19 5.22 -18.72 -24.60
C GLU A 19 3.69 -18.94 -24.66
N HIS A 20 2.92 -18.27 -23.79
CA HIS A 20 1.47 -18.41 -23.79
C HIS A 20 0.89 -17.96 -25.14
N ALA A 21 0.08 -18.81 -25.78
CA ALA A 21 -0.38 -18.59 -27.15
C ALA A 21 -1.10 -17.24 -27.34
N GLU A 22 -1.95 -16.84 -26.39
CA GLU A 22 -2.65 -15.54 -26.44
C GLU A 22 -1.67 -14.37 -26.30
N LEU A 23 -0.63 -14.52 -25.48
CA LEU A 23 0.39 -13.48 -25.30
C LEU A 23 1.21 -13.31 -26.58
N CYS A 24 1.62 -14.41 -27.21
CA CYS A 24 2.31 -14.40 -28.50
C CYS A 24 1.43 -13.73 -29.57
N TYR A 25 0.15 -14.07 -29.64
CA TYR A 25 -0.79 -13.43 -30.56
C TYR A 25 -0.84 -11.90 -30.37
N PHE A 26 -1.05 -11.42 -29.14
CA PHE A 26 -1.12 -9.98 -28.89
C PHE A 26 0.21 -9.26 -29.20
N LYS A 27 1.35 -9.89 -28.90
CA LYS A 27 2.69 -9.37 -29.24
C LYS A 27 2.89 -9.27 -30.75
N GLU A 28 2.62 -10.34 -31.49
CA GLU A 28 2.82 -10.43 -32.94
C GLU A 28 1.90 -9.49 -33.73
N ASN A 29 0.70 -9.21 -33.19
CA ASN A 29 -0.24 -8.25 -33.77
C ASN A 29 -0.02 -6.81 -33.24
N GLY A 30 1.03 -6.61 -32.44
CA GLY A 30 1.53 -5.32 -31.98
C GLY A 30 0.66 -4.59 -30.96
N TYR A 31 -0.23 -5.30 -30.24
CA TYR A 31 -1.06 -4.69 -29.19
C TYR A 31 -0.18 -4.02 -28.12
N THR A 32 -0.73 -3.01 -27.46
CA THR A 32 -0.07 -2.45 -26.28
C THR A 32 -0.26 -3.41 -25.13
N ILE A 33 0.86 -3.86 -24.56
CA ILE A 33 0.89 -4.85 -23.48
C ILE A 33 1.60 -4.22 -22.28
N GLN A 34 0.98 -4.28 -21.12
CA GLN A 34 1.54 -3.80 -19.86
C GLN A 34 1.45 -4.86 -18.77
N LYS A 35 2.44 -4.88 -17.87
CA LYS A 35 2.34 -5.62 -16.61
C LYS A 35 1.33 -4.92 -15.69
N ARG A 36 0.65 -5.68 -14.83
CA ARG A 36 -0.23 -5.14 -13.77
C ARG A 36 0.44 -3.98 -12.99
N ALA A 37 1.72 -4.11 -12.68
CA ALA A 37 2.51 -3.10 -11.97
C ALA A 37 2.57 -1.75 -12.72
N GLN A 38 2.67 -1.77 -14.04
CA GLN A 38 2.73 -0.56 -14.89
C GLN A 38 1.37 0.12 -14.97
N VAL A 39 0.28 -0.66 -15.00
CA VAL A 39 -1.09 -0.14 -14.93
C VAL A 39 -1.34 0.54 -13.59
N LEU A 40 -0.95 -0.11 -12.49
CA LEU A 40 -1.01 0.51 -11.15
C LEU A 40 -0.13 1.76 -11.06
N GLY A 41 1.03 1.76 -11.72
CA GLY A 41 1.86 2.95 -11.89
C GLY A 41 1.12 4.12 -12.54
N THR A 42 0.43 3.85 -13.65
CA THR A 42 -0.40 4.85 -14.35
C THR A 42 -1.50 5.39 -13.43
N ILE A 43 -2.14 4.52 -12.65
CA ILE A 43 -3.20 4.91 -11.70
C ILE A 43 -2.64 5.77 -10.56
N THR A 44 -1.52 5.38 -9.95
CA THR A 44 -0.88 6.17 -8.88
C THR A 44 -0.33 7.50 -9.37
N HIS A 45 0.04 7.61 -10.63
CA HIS A 45 0.45 8.87 -11.22
C HIS A 45 -0.75 9.83 -11.41
N ALA A 46 -1.92 9.28 -11.76
CA ALA A 46 -3.13 10.06 -12.01
C ALA A 46 -4.00 10.33 -10.76
N SER A 47 -3.64 9.77 -9.61
CA SER A 47 -4.40 9.89 -8.34
C SER A 47 -3.47 10.09 -7.14
N LYS A 48 -4.01 10.40 -5.97
CA LYS A 48 -3.23 10.41 -4.73
C LYS A 48 -3.07 8.98 -4.22
N GLY A 49 -2.03 8.29 -4.69
CA GLY A 49 -1.73 6.91 -4.30
C GLY A 49 -1.36 6.76 -2.83
N LEU A 50 -2.14 6.00 -2.07
CA LEU A 50 -1.90 5.59 -0.69
C LEU A 50 -1.38 4.16 -0.70
N CYS A 51 -0.06 4.05 -0.71
CA CYS A 51 0.61 2.77 -0.92
C CYS A 51 0.95 2.10 0.42
N VAL A 52 0.81 0.79 0.46
CA VAL A 52 1.26 -0.04 1.58
C VAL A 52 2.31 -1.02 1.07
N ALA A 53 3.56 -0.80 1.46
CA ALA A 53 4.71 -1.63 1.12
C ALA A 53 5.22 -2.39 2.35
N GLY A 54 6.02 -3.43 2.10
CA GLY A 54 6.74 -4.18 3.11
C GLY A 54 6.58 -5.69 2.97
N THR A 55 7.49 -6.49 3.51
CA THR A 55 7.47 -7.96 3.36
C THR A 55 6.18 -8.57 3.91
N HIS A 56 5.68 -8.05 5.02
CA HIS A 56 4.54 -8.58 5.75
C HIS A 56 3.52 -7.49 6.08
N GLY A 57 2.24 -7.86 6.19
CA GLY A 57 1.20 -6.92 6.65
C GLY A 57 0.63 -5.97 5.60
N LYS A 58 1.06 -6.07 4.33
CA LYS A 58 0.54 -5.28 3.19
C LYS A 58 -0.98 -5.38 3.08
N THR A 59 -1.49 -6.60 2.88
CA THR A 59 -2.91 -6.86 2.62
C THR A 59 -3.83 -6.50 3.79
N THR A 60 -3.39 -6.79 5.02
CA THR A 60 -4.18 -6.40 6.20
C THR A 60 -4.27 -4.88 6.31
N THR A 61 -3.13 -4.19 6.19
CA THR A 61 -3.08 -2.73 6.34
C THR A 61 -3.80 -2.01 5.19
N SER A 62 -3.60 -2.43 3.93
CA SER A 62 -4.30 -1.86 2.77
C SER A 62 -5.82 -2.05 2.89
N THR A 63 -6.27 -3.23 3.32
CA THR A 63 -7.70 -3.53 3.50
C THR A 63 -8.31 -2.68 4.61
N MET A 64 -7.59 -2.48 5.72
CA MET A 64 -8.05 -1.63 6.81
C MET A 64 -8.08 -0.16 6.40
N THR A 65 -7.05 0.35 5.70
CA THR A 65 -7.04 1.71 5.14
C THR A 65 -8.20 1.94 4.18
N ALA A 66 -8.41 1.01 3.24
CA ALA A 66 -9.52 1.08 2.30
C ALA A 66 -10.87 1.02 3.02
N HIS A 67 -10.99 0.21 4.07
CA HIS A 67 -12.23 0.13 4.86
C HIS A 67 -12.53 1.45 5.57
N LEU A 68 -11.56 2.05 6.27
CA LEU A 68 -11.76 3.33 6.95
C LEU A 68 -12.14 4.45 5.98
N LEU A 69 -11.42 4.57 4.86
CA LEU A 69 -11.71 5.60 3.85
C LEU A 69 -13.05 5.38 3.17
N HIS A 70 -13.41 4.13 2.85
CA HIS A 70 -14.69 3.81 2.23
C HIS A 70 -15.90 4.06 3.15
N GLN A 71 -15.71 3.97 4.47
CA GLN A 71 -16.74 4.31 5.45
C GLN A 71 -16.79 5.81 5.80
N SER A 72 -15.82 6.60 5.33
CA SER A 72 -15.79 8.05 5.54
C SER A 72 -16.33 8.80 4.33
N HIS A 73 -16.55 10.10 4.49
CA HIS A 73 -16.96 10.99 3.40
C HIS A 73 -15.86 11.22 2.35
N VAL A 74 -14.61 10.85 2.67
CA VAL A 74 -13.45 10.96 1.76
C VAL A 74 -13.54 9.91 0.65
N GLY A 75 -13.89 8.68 1.01
CA GLY A 75 -13.92 7.55 0.08
C GLY A 75 -12.53 7.13 -0.40
N CYS A 76 -12.48 6.06 -1.20
CA CYS A 76 -11.29 5.67 -1.96
C CYS A 76 -11.63 4.73 -3.11
N THR A 77 -10.83 4.76 -4.17
CA THR A 77 -10.65 3.59 -5.03
C THR A 77 -9.60 2.68 -4.39
N ALA A 78 -9.74 1.36 -4.42
CA ALA A 78 -8.78 0.45 -3.80
C ALA A 78 -8.52 -0.79 -4.65
N PHE A 79 -7.24 -1.13 -4.81
CA PHE A 79 -6.77 -2.35 -5.47
C PHE A 79 -6.07 -3.23 -4.42
N LEU A 80 -6.80 -4.21 -3.91
CA LEU A 80 -6.34 -5.11 -2.85
C LEU A 80 -5.72 -6.38 -3.45
N GLY A 81 -4.69 -6.91 -2.79
CA GLY A 81 -3.99 -8.12 -3.18
C GLY A 81 -4.83 -9.39 -3.01
N GLY A 82 -5.88 -9.33 -2.18
CA GLY A 82 -6.83 -10.41 -1.96
C GLY A 82 -8.28 -9.91 -1.89
N ILE A 83 -9.23 -10.86 -1.90
CA ILE A 83 -10.65 -10.54 -1.73
C ILE A 83 -10.89 -10.10 -0.30
N SER A 84 -11.35 -8.86 -0.12
CA SER A 84 -11.73 -8.36 1.20
C SER A 84 -12.97 -9.10 1.70
N LYS A 85 -12.90 -9.68 2.89
CA LYS A 85 -14.04 -10.37 3.52
C LYS A 85 -15.24 -9.45 3.74
N ASN A 86 -15.00 -8.17 4.01
CA ASN A 86 -16.05 -7.20 4.29
C ASN A 86 -16.85 -6.79 3.04
N TYR A 87 -16.24 -6.92 1.85
CA TYR A 87 -16.83 -6.42 0.60
C TYR A 87 -17.03 -7.50 -0.47
N GLY A 88 -16.45 -8.70 -0.30
CA GLY A 88 -16.53 -9.77 -1.30
C GLY A 88 -15.80 -9.46 -2.62
N THR A 89 -14.98 -8.41 -2.66
CA THR A 89 -14.22 -7.95 -3.83
C THR A 89 -12.82 -7.50 -3.42
N ASN A 90 -11.89 -7.51 -4.36
CA ASN A 90 -10.56 -6.91 -4.22
C ASN A 90 -10.46 -5.53 -4.88
N LEU A 91 -11.56 -5.04 -5.47
CA LEU A 91 -11.67 -3.73 -6.10
C LEU A 91 -12.80 -2.93 -5.46
N LEU A 92 -12.46 -1.77 -4.91
CA LEU A 92 -13.42 -0.73 -4.53
C LEU A 92 -13.27 0.44 -5.50
N LEU A 93 -14.40 1.03 -5.91
CA LEU A 93 -14.41 2.18 -6.80
C LEU A 93 -15.10 3.35 -6.11
N SER A 94 -14.46 4.51 -6.14
CA SER A 94 -15.07 5.78 -5.78
C SER A 94 -14.94 6.73 -6.95
N LYS A 95 -16.04 7.40 -7.32
CA LYS A 95 -16.07 8.33 -8.46
C LYS A 95 -15.41 9.67 -8.12
N ASP A 96 -15.54 10.10 -6.87
CA ASP A 96 -15.23 11.47 -6.46
C ASP A 96 -13.98 11.54 -5.57
N SER A 97 -13.50 10.41 -5.06
CA SER A 97 -12.30 10.37 -4.22
C SER A 97 -11.03 10.56 -5.07
N PRO A 98 -10.12 11.48 -4.69
CA PRO A 98 -8.81 11.57 -5.32
C PRO A 98 -7.85 10.47 -4.86
N TYR A 99 -8.20 9.70 -3.82
CA TYR A 99 -7.35 8.70 -3.20
C TYR A 99 -7.51 7.31 -3.78
N THR A 100 -6.37 6.66 -4.01
CA THR A 100 -6.30 5.26 -4.44
C THR A 100 -5.44 4.45 -3.48
N VAL A 101 -6.00 3.42 -2.83
CA VAL A 101 -5.27 2.52 -1.92
C VAL A 101 -4.70 1.33 -2.70
N ILE A 102 -3.39 1.10 -2.60
CA ILE A 102 -2.67 0.06 -3.35
C ILE A 102 -1.69 -0.69 -2.45
N GLU A 103 -1.63 -2.01 -2.62
CA GLU A 103 -0.52 -2.83 -2.11
C GLU A 103 0.69 -2.68 -3.03
N ALA A 104 1.76 -2.11 -2.49
CA ALA A 104 3.02 -1.91 -3.19
C ALA A 104 3.92 -3.13 -2.93
N ASP A 105 3.98 -4.02 -3.92
CA ASP A 105 4.70 -5.28 -3.84
C ASP A 105 6.14 -5.14 -4.34
N GLU A 106 7.09 -5.59 -3.54
CA GLU A 106 8.51 -5.64 -3.84
C GLU A 106 8.84 -6.75 -4.86
N PHE A 107 8.00 -7.76 -5.04
CA PHE A 107 8.24 -8.83 -6.01
C PHE A 107 8.44 -8.28 -7.43
N ASP A 108 9.43 -8.80 -8.17
CA ASP A 108 9.81 -8.35 -9.52
C ASP A 108 10.04 -6.81 -9.62
N ARG A 109 10.45 -6.18 -8.51
CA ARG A 109 10.63 -4.71 -8.38
C ARG A 109 9.37 -3.92 -8.77
N SER A 110 8.19 -4.50 -8.57
CA SER A 110 6.94 -3.96 -9.13
C SER A 110 6.56 -2.59 -8.56
N PHE A 111 6.85 -2.36 -7.28
CA PHE A 111 6.64 -1.08 -6.62
C PHE A 111 7.45 0.10 -7.23
N HIS A 112 8.48 -0.15 -8.06
CA HIS A 112 9.27 0.91 -8.72
C HIS A 112 8.51 1.57 -9.87
N TRP A 113 7.38 1.00 -10.28
CA TRP A 113 6.47 1.61 -11.25
C TRP A 113 5.49 2.60 -10.62
N LEU A 114 5.37 2.61 -9.30
CA LEU A 114 4.41 3.44 -8.58
C LEU A 114 4.93 4.86 -8.38
N SER A 115 4.00 5.81 -8.22
CA SER A 115 4.29 7.17 -7.76
C SER A 115 3.41 7.47 -6.55
N PRO A 116 3.77 6.99 -5.34
CA PRO A 116 2.94 7.16 -4.16
C PRO A 116 2.81 8.65 -3.81
N TYR A 117 1.60 9.11 -3.49
CA TYR A 117 1.46 10.38 -2.78
C TYR A 117 1.91 10.21 -1.33
N MET A 118 1.64 9.05 -0.75
CA MET A 118 2.13 8.69 0.56
C MET A 118 2.35 7.19 0.60
N SER A 119 3.20 6.73 1.51
CA SER A 119 3.45 5.29 1.69
C SER A 119 3.60 4.91 3.15
N VAL A 120 3.03 3.76 3.53
CA VAL A 120 3.39 3.03 4.76
C VAL A 120 4.36 1.92 4.41
N ILE A 121 5.41 1.73 5.21
CA ILE A 121 6.32 0.57 5.14
C ILE A 121 6.20 -0.23 6.44
N THR A 122 5.64 -1.44 6.34
CA THR A 122 5.28 -2.29 7.48
C THR A 122 6.41 -3.18 7.97
N SER A 123 7.26 -3.66 7.06
CA SER A 123 8.47 -4.43 7.37
C SER A 123 9.43 -4.41 6.18
N THR A 124 10.70 -4.76 6.42
CA THR A 124 11.73 -4.90 5.36
C THR A 124 12.62 -6.11 5.62
N ASP A 125 12.04 -7.18 6.16
CA ASP A 125 12.73 -8.45 6.32
C ASP A 125 13.09 -8.98 4.92
N PRO A 126 14.35 -9.40 4.66
CA PRO A 126 14.76 -9.82 3.33
C PRO A 126 13.92 -11.00 2.84
N ASP A 127 13.34 -10.84 1.65
CA ASP A 127 12.58 -11.86 0.94
C ASP A 127 12.90 -11.78 -0.55
N HIS A 128 12.49 -12.78 -1.33
CA HIS A 128 12.71 -12.81 -2.79
C HIS A 128 14.20 -12.63 -3.18
N LEU A 129 15.11 -13.20 -2.39
CA LEU A 129 16.56 -13.12 -2.66
C LEU A 129 16.97 -13.84 -3.95
N ASP A 130 16.12 -14.69 -4.51
CA ASP A 130 16.24 -15.21 -5.87
C ASP A 130 16.16 -14.11 -6.95
N ILE A 131 15.47 -13.00 -6.66
CA ILE A 131 15.34 -11.82 -7.53
C ILE A 131 16.37 -10.75 -7.16
N TYR A 132 16.60 -10.54 -5.86
CA TYR A 132 17.42 -9.45 -5.34
C TYR A 132 18.90 -9.81 -5.17
N GLY A 133 19.23 -11.08 -5.05
CA GLY A 133 20.59 -11.59 -4.84
C GLY A 133 21.07 -11.45 -3.40
N THR A 134 21.02 -10.24 -2.82
CA THR A 134 21.48 -9.98 -1.44
C THR A 134 20.48 -9.14 -0.64
N GLU A 135 20.59 -9.21 0.69
CA GLU A 135 19.81 -8.36 1.61
C GLU A 135 20.07 -6.87 1.37
N GLU A 136 21.31 -6.48 1.06
CA GLU A 136 21.64 -5.09 0.74
C GLU A 136 20.92 -4.63 -0.52
N ALA A 137 20.88 -5.45 -1.57
CA ALA A 137 20.16 -5.15 -2.80
C ALA A 137 18.64 -5.09 -2.58
N TYR A 138 18.10 -5.91 -1.68
CA TYR A 138 16.70 -5.85 -1.25
C TYR A 138 16.39 -4.52 -0.55
N LEU A 139 17.20 -4.13 0.44
CA LEU A 139 17.03 -2.87 1.17
C LEU A 139 17.23 -1.64 0.25
N GLN A 140 18.19 -1.68 -0.67
CA GLN A 140 18.38 -0.63 -1.69
C GLN A 140 17.16 -0.50 -2.60
N SER A 141 16.44 -1.59 -2.86
CA SER A 141 15.19 -1.56 -3.62
C SER A 141 14.11 -0.78 -2.88
N PHE A 142 13.97 -0.97 -1.57
CA PHE A 142 13.07 -0.19 -0.72
C PHE A 142 13.52 1.27 -0.60
N GLU A 143 14.81 1.52 -0.43
CA GLU A 143 15.39 2.87 -0.40
C GLU A 143 15.04 3.61 -1.70
N LYS A 144 15.27 2.99 -2.86
CA LYS A 144 14.86 3.53 -4.16
C LYS A 144 13.35 3.76 -4.23
N TYR A 145 12.53 2.84 -3.73
CA TYR A 145 11.08 3.02 -3.69
C TYR A 145 10.68 4.28 -2.91
N THR A 146 11.34 4.59 -1.77
CA THR A 146 11.05 5.81 -1.01
C THR A 146 11.34 7.11 -1.78
N THR A 147 12.22 7.07 -2.79
CA THR A 147 12.49 8.23 -3.66
C THR A 147 11.32 8.55 -4.58
N LEU A 148 10.38 7.61 -4.78
CA LEU A 148 9.24 7.76 -5.69
C LEU A 148 8.06 8.49 -5.05
N ILE A 149 8.11 8.71 -3.73
CA ILE A 149 7.06 9.39 -2.99
C ILE A 149 7.03 10.87 -3.41
N GLN A 150 5.85 11.34 -3.81
CA GLN A 150 5.66 12.67 -4.36
C GLN A 150 5.85 13.77 -3.30
N PRO A 151 6.46 14.92 -3.66
CA PRO A 151 6.54 16.09 -2.78
C PRO A 151 5.19 16.54 -2.24
N GLY A 152 5.15 17.02 -0.99
CA GLY A 152 3.90 17.33 -0.29
C GLY A 152 3.19 16.09 0.28
N GLY A 153 3.75 14.91 0.04
CA GLY A 153 3.36 13.62 0.60
C GLY A 153 4.07 13.26 1.90
N CYS A 154 3.92 12.00 2.32
CA CYS A 154 4.66 11.47 3.46
C CYS A 154 5.01 9.98 3.35
N LEU A 155 6.12 9.62 3.99
CA LEU A 155 6.51 8.26 4.30
C LEU A 155 6.21 7.98 5.78
N ILE A 156 5.57 6.86 6.07
CA ILE A 156 5.32 6.38 7.43
C ILE A 156 5.97 5.00 7.57
N MET A 157 6.97 4.88 8.43
CA MET A 157 7.76 3.65 8.55
C MET A 157 7.66 3.02 9.92
N ARG A 158 7.59 1.69 9.98
CA ARG A 158 7.61 0.99 11.26
C ARG A 158 8.95 1.25 11.95
N LYS A 159 8.92 1.61 13.22
CA LYS A 159 10.14 1.82 14.00
C LYS A 159 10.92 0.51 14.14
N GLY A 160 12.25 0.59 14.06
CA GLY A 160 13.14 -0.55 14.23
C GLY A 160 13.43 -1.38 12.98
N ILE A 161 12.89 -1.02 11.82
CA ILE A 161 13.26 -1.65 10.54
C ILE A 161 14.62 -1.14 10.04
N SER A 162 15.37 -1.98 9.32
CA SER A 162 16.73 -1.67 8.83
C SER A 162 16.77 -0.65 7.68
N LEU A 163 15.62 -0.23 7.16
CA LEU A 163 15.51 0.70 6.05
C LEU A 163 16.00 2.11 6.42
N LYS A 164 16.91 2.65 5.62
CA LYS A 164 17.25 4.06 5.59
C LYS A 164 16.56 4.70 4.38
N PRO A 165 15.54 5.55 4.57
CA PRO A 165 14.79 6.08 3.45
C PRO A 165 15.55 7.21 2.77
N GLN A 166 15.38 7.33 1.45
CA GLN A 166 15.76 8.49 0.66
C GLN A 166 14.50 9.10 0.06
N VAL A 167 14.02 10.19 0.65
CA VAL A 167 12.80 10.86 0.19
C VAL A 167 13.11 12.15 -0.55
N GLN A 168 12.19 12.56 -1.43
CA GLN A 168 12.30 13.84 -2.13
C GLN A 168 12.13 15.02 -1.16
N VAL A 169 12.64 16.20 -1.55
CA VAL A 169 12.41 17.44 -0.80
C VAL A 169 10.90 17.71 -0.69
N GLY A 170 10.44 18.04 0.52
CA GLY A 170 9.03 18.30 0.80
C GLY A 170 8.20 17.05 1.14
N VAL A 171 8.81 15.86 1.16
CA VAL A 171 8.18 14.64 1.72
C VAL A 171 8.44 14.60 3.23
N LYS A 172 7.39 14.46 4.03
CA LYS A 172 7.52 14.26 5.48
C LYS A 172 7.82 12.80 5.78
N VAL A 173 8.62 12.53 6.81
CA VAL A 173 8.90 11.17 7.29
C VAL A 173 8.41 11.05 8.72
N TYR A 174 7.62 10.01 8.96
CA TYR A 174 7.09 9.66 10.27
C TYR A 174 7.40 8.22 10.60
N THR A 175 7.39 7.91 11.89
CA THR A 175 7.56 6.57 12.42
C THR A 175 6.31 6.13 13.15
N TYR A 176 6.02 4.82 13.09
CA TYR A 176 4.96 4.24 13.91
C TYR A 176 5.43 2.98 14.61
N SER A 177 4.85 2.70 15.76
CA SER A 177 4.96 1.41 16.43
C SER A 177 3.76 1.20 17.35
N LYS A 178 3.79 0.12 18.14
CA LYS A 178 2.76 -0.12 19.14
C LYS A 178 2.74 0.93 20.25
N GLU A 179 3.91 1.33 20.78
CA GLU A 179 4.01 2.07 22.05
C GLU A 179 4.76 3.40 21.93
N GLU A 180 5.41 3.67 20.80
CA GLU A 180 6.22 4.87 20.57
C GLU A 180 6.28 5.28 19.09
N GLY A 181 6.87 6.44 18.81
CA GLY A 181 6.99 7.00 17.46
C GLY A 181 6.10 8.22 17.29
N ASP A 182 5.98 8.70 16.06
CA ASP A 182 5.06 9.79 15.71
C ASP A 182 3.61 9.33 15.83
N PHE A 183 3.40 8.03 15.60
CA PHE A 183 2.11 7.38 15.75
C PHE A 183 2.20 6.09 16.55
N HIS A 184 1.35 5.98 17.57
CA HIS A 184 1.35 4.84 18.49
C HIS A 184 0.03 4.72 19.25
N ALA A 185 -0.13 3.63 20.00
CA ALA A 185 -1.25 3.43 20.89
C ALA A 185 -0.85 3.74 22.34
N GLU A 186 -1.70 4.50 23.03
CA GLU A 186 -1.65 4.73 24.47
C GLU A 186 -2.88 4.15 25.16
N ASN A 187 -2.80 4.01 26.49
CA ASN A 187 -3.90 3.56 27.35
C ASN A 187 -4.58 2.27 26.85
N ILE A 188 -3.79 1.29 26.39
CA ILE A 188 -4.29 0.03 25.81
C ILE A 188 -5.10 -0.74 26.87
N ARG A 189 -6.39 -0.92 26.61
CA ARG A 189 -7.36 -1.63 27.46
C ARG A 189 -7.80 -2.90 26.73
N ILE A 190 -7.53 -4.06 27.33
CA ILE A 190 -7.90 -5.37 26.77
C ILE A 190 -8.85 -6.07 27.74
N GLY A 191 -10.06 -6.42 27.29
CA GLY A 191 -11.06 -7.09 28.11
C GLY A 191 -12.34 -7.37 27.35
N ASN A 192 -13.12 -8.38 27.78
CA ASN A 192 -14.41 -8.75 27.19
C ASN A 192 -14.38 -9.05 25.67
N GLY A 193 -13.25 -9.50 25.13
CA GLY A 193 -13.07 -9.75 23.70
C GLY A 193 -12.85 -8.49 22.85
N GLU A 194 -12.78 -7.30 23.46
CA GLU A 194 -12.49 -6.04 22.80
C GLU A 194 -11.08 -5.54 23.15
N ILE A 195 -10.47 -4.83 22.21
CA ILE A 195 -9.26 -4.03 22.43
C ILE A 195 -9.65 -2.56 22.24
N GLN A 196 -9.35 -1.73 23.23
CA GLN A 196 -9.52 -0.29 23.18
C GLN A 196 -8.17 0.41 23.31
N ILE A 197 -7.95 1.44 22.52
CA ILE A 197 -6.72 2.24 22.52
C ILE A 197 -7.04 3.74 22.41
N ASP A 198 -6.14 4.56 22.91
CA ASP A 198 -6.04 5.95 22.48
C ASP A 198 -4.97 5.99 21.38
N PHE A 199 -5.34 6.43 20.19
CA PHE A 199 -4.42 6.55 19.05
C PHE A 199 -3.77 7.93 19.05
N VAL A 200 -2.46 7.95 19.13
CA VAL A 200 -1.65 9.17 19.11
C VAL A 200 -1.14 9.42 17.70
N ALA A 201 -1.22 10.67 17.26
CA ALA A 201 -0.67 11.18 16.01
C ALA A 201 0.03 12.53 16.26
N PRO A 202 0.88 13.02 15.32
CA PRO A 202 1.66 14.24 15.51
C PRO A 202 0.84 15.50 15.87
N TYR A 203 -0.43 15.53 15.47
CA TYR A 203 -1.28 16.72 15.59
C TYR A 203 -2.55 16.48 16.42
N CYS A 204 -2.82 15.24 16.86
CA CYS A 204 -4.00 14.92 17.64
C CYS A 204 -3.90 13.58 18.36
N THR A 205 -4.79 13.38 19.33
CA THR A 205 -5.04 12.07 19.95
C THR A 205 -6.51 11.72 19.78
N ILE A 206 -6.80 10.56 19.21
CA ILE A 206 -8.15 10.01 19.11
C ILE A 206 -8.32 9.02 20.26
N LYS A 207 -9.19 9.32 21.21
CA LYS A 207 -9.41 8.49 22.40
C LYS A 207 -10.42 7.36 22.13
N ASP A 208 -10.29 6.28 22.89
CA ASP A 208 -11.29 5.22 22.98
C ASP A 208 -11.62 4.50 21.64
N ILE A 209 -10.65 4.37 20.73
CA ILE A 209 -10.81 3.57 19.51
C ILE A 209 -10.97 2.10 19.89
N LYS A 210 -12.06 1.50 19.43
CA LYS A 210 -12.33 0.06 19.55
C LYS A 210 -11.84 -0.70 18.33
N LEU A 211 -10.88 -1.60 18.52
CA LEU A 211 -10.44 -2.52 17.45
C LEU A 211 -11.35 -3.76 17.46
N GLY A 212 -12.12 -3.96 16.39
CA GLY A 212 -13.15 -5.00 16.29
C GLY A 212 -12.64 -6.44 16.15
N VAL A 213 -11.32 -6.69 16.10
CA VAL A 213 -10.75 -8.04 16.03
C VAL A 213 -9.55 -8.16 16.99
N PRO A 214 -9.56 -9.09 17.96
CA PRO A 214 -8.55 -9.19 19.01
C PRO A 214 -7.32 -9.97 18.54
N VAL A 215 -6.33 -9.29 17.95
CA VAL A 215 -4.98 -9.81 17.72
C VAL A 215 -3.98 -8.67 17.96
N SER A 216 -2.83 -8.93 18.60
CA SER A 216 -1.78 -7.93 18.85
C SER A 216 -1.26 -7.26 17.56
N ILE A 217 -1.24 -8.02 16.46
CA ILE A 217 -0.94 -7.57 15.09
C ILE A 217 -1.90 -6.48 14.61
N ASN A 218 -3.12 -6.37 15.17
CA ASN A 218 -4.10 -5.34 14.83
C ASN A 218 -3.87 -4.00 15.53
N ILE A 219 -3.01 -3.91 16.55
CA ILE A 219 -2.67 -2.59 17.11
C ILE A 219 -1.71 -1.89 16.14
N GLU A 220 -0.62 -2.56 15.74
CA GLU A 220 0.30 -2.02 14.73
C GLU A 220 -0.36 -1.82 13.35
N ASN A 221 -1.14 -2.79 12.88
CA ASN A 221 -1.88 -2.66 11.62
C ASN A 221 -3.14 -1.79 11.74
N GLY A 222 -3.58 -1.47 12.95
CA GLY A 222 -4.68 -0.55 13.23
C GLY A 222 -4.21 0.89 13.24
N VAL A 223 -3.03 1.16 13.78
CA VAL A 223 -2.36 2.46 13.78
C VAL A 223 -2.12 2.95 12.34
N ALA A 224 -1.61 2.08 11.46
CA ALA A 224 -1.27 2.44 10.07
C ALA A 224 -2.43 3.07 9.23
N PRO A 225 -3.66 2.51 9.24
CA PRO A 225 -4.86 3.06 8.62
C PRO A 225 -5.32 4.44 9.12
N TRP A 226 -5.23 4.74 10.42
CA TRP A 226 -5.76 5.99 10.99
C TRP A 226 -4.93 7.23 10.61
N HIS A 227 -3.65 7.07 10.24
CA HIS A 227 -2.85 8.17 9.67
C HIS A 227 -3.48 8.77 8.43
N TRP A 228 -4.04 7.91 7.58
CA TRP A 228 -4.62 8.28 6.32
C TRP A 228 -5.80 9.20 6.52
N HIS A 229 -6.72 8.83 7.41
CA HIS A 229 -7.92 9.62 7.67
C HIS A 229 -7.58 11.06 8.09
N ILE A 230 -6.67 11.22 9.04
CA ILE A 230 -6.28 12.54 9.59
C ILE A 230 -5.52 13.40 8.57
N LEU A 231 -4.68 12.79 7.72
CA LEU A 231 -3.90 13.54 6.72
C LEU A 231 -4.69 13.85 5.43
N THR A 232 -5.93 13.35 5.33
CA THR A 232 -6.82 13.57 4.19
C THR A 232 -8.02 14.48 4.48
N GLU A 233 -8.27 14.79 5.76
CA GLU A 233 -9.19 15.86 6.20
C GLU A 233 -8.47 17.22 6.26
#